data_AF-H3GRH2-F1
#
_entry.id   AF-H3GRH2-F1
#
_cell.length_a   1.000
_cell.length_b   1.000
_cell.length_c   1.000
_cell.angle_alpha   90.00
_cell.angle_beta   90.00
_cell.angle_gamma   90.00
#
_symmetry.space_group_name_H-M   'P 1'
#
loop_
_entity.id
_entity.type
_entity.pdbx_description
1 polymer ?
#
loop_
_entity_poly.entity_id
_entity_poly.type
_entity_poly.pdbx_seq_one_letter_code
_entity_poly.pdbx_strand_id
1 'polypeptide(L)'
;MLAPDVVGASSFGVEEQIENWRLFALYFRDADLELKDTIIASTTTTVTLTSNTLRYAFPHLNSDGNGGTQGGVWSPLAARILGQKLVMHGSVTFGWDDSSDKVMRLESRADILSPMLKLLGSLEDVSSVFDNAMITPACQFCSVHIVDVQLEEVLQAVAKVKTRDARRAMSYLHADEFVDTQTLLAFPTSAEHKTPSYSYRVIKWALLKARRRDGQKTFCYLEYAGKRKPHAAVSSVVGFCVQGAIARGREVPTLEGYDILRGQFVRTSILVTKRHQFNILKITAVAQVDGALVPAAVRLTMKEIMLDFVGGGLLELRPTAR
;
A
#
# COMPACT_ATOMS: atom_id res chain seq x y z
N MET A 1 -16.88 13.79 -18.86
CA MET A 1 -17.38 14.84 -19.78
C MET A 1 -16.20 15.70 -20.21
N LEU A 2 -16.16 16.13 -21.47
CA LEU A 2 -15.16 17.08 -21.98
C LEU A 2 -15.53 18.51 -21.54
N ALA A 3 -14.52 19.37 -21.39
CA ALA A 3 -14.72 20.78 -21.09
C ALA A 3 -15.21 21.53 -22.35
N PRO A 4 -16.07 22.57 -22.22
CA PRO A 4 -16.61 23.33 -23.36
C PRO A 4 -15.55 23.92 -24.29
N ASP A 5 -14.34 24.14 -23.79
CA ASP A 5 -13.19 24.75 -24.45
C ASP A 5 -12.08 23.73 -24.80
N VAL A 6 -12.43 22.43 -24.89
CA VAL A 6 -11.48 21.38 -25.25
C VAL A 6 -10.79 21.68 -26.60
N VAL A 7 -9.46 21.59 -26.62
CA VAL A 7 -8.64 21.79 -27.81
C VAL A 7 -8.21 20.43 -28.36
N GLY A 8 -8.59 20.13 -29.59
CA GLY A 8 -8.08 19.01 -30.38
C GLY A 8 -6.89 19.42 -31.24
N ALA A 9 -6.37 18.50 -32.05
CA ALA A 9 -5.21 18.76 -32.90
C ALA A 9 -5.39 19.95 -33.86
N SER A 10 -6.62 20.19 -34.31
CA SER A 10 -6.96 21.27 -35.24
C SER A 10 -8.32 21.92 -34.97
N SER A 11 -8.93 21.70 -33.80
CA SER A 11 -10.30 22.17 -33.50
C SER A 11 -10.50 22.56 -32.04
N PHE A 12 -11.55 23.34 -31.76
CA PHE A 12 -11.88 23.89 -30.46
C PHE A 12 -13.35 23.61 -30.12
N GLY A 13 -13.63 23.14 -28.91
CA GLY A 13 -14.98 22.91 -28.41
C GLY A 13 -15.46 21.47 -28.51
N VAL A 14 -16.43 21.12 -27.68
CA VAL A 14 -16.93 19.74 -27.52
C VAL A 14 -17.60 19.24 -28.79
N GLU A 15 -18.38 20.11 -29.44
CA GLU A 15 -19.12 19.82 -30.67
C GLU A 15 -18.16 19.44 -31.80
N GLU A 16 -17.07 20.19 -31.96
CA GLU A 16 -16.04 19.90 -32.97
C GLU A 16 -15.29 18.60 -32.67
N GLN A 17 -15.03 18.27 -31.39
CA GLN A 17 -14.44 16.96 -31.06
C GLN A 17 -15.39 15.81 -31.37
N ILE A 18 -16.68 15.97 -31.05
CA ILE A 18 -17.70 14.95 -31.33
C ILE A 18 -17.85 14.75 -32.85
N GLU A 19 -17.90 15.82 -33.64
CA GLU A 19 -18.01 15.68 -35.10
C GLU A 19 -16.76 15.04 -35.70
N ASN A 20 -15.56 15.36 -35.21
CA ASN A 20 -14.34 14.66 -35.61
C ASN A 20 -14.40 13.16 -35.34
N TRP A 21 -14.87 12.75 -34.15
CA TRP A 21 -15.06 11.33 -33.82
C TRP A 21 -16.16 10.68 -34.67
N ARG A 22 -17.24 11.41 -34.98
CA ARG A 22 -18.32 10.95 -35.85
C ARG A 22 -17.82 10.69 -37.26
N LEU A 23 -17.05 11.61 -37.84
CA LEU A 23 -16.43 11.47 -39.15
C LEU A 23 -15.43 10.32 -39.17
N PHE A 24 -14.60 10.18 -38.13
CA PHE A 24 -13.68 9.05 -38.01
C PHE A 24 -14.40 7.70 -38.04
N ALA A 25 -15.48 7.54 -37.26
CA ALA A 25 -16.31 6.33 -37.26
C ALA A 25 -17.05 6.11 -38.59
N LEU A 26 -17.41 7.18 -39.31
CA LEU A 26 -18.03 7.09 -40.64
C LEU A 26 -17.02 6.62 -41.70
N TYR A 27 -15.79 7.13 -41.66
CA TYR A 27 -14.74 6.79 -42.63
C TYR A 27 -14.19 5.38 -42.42
N PHE A 28 -14.09 4.96 -41.16
CA PHE A 28 -13.47 3.69 -40.80
C PHE A 28 -14.46 2.85 -39.98
N ARG A 29 -15.21 2.01 -40.70
CA ARG A 29 -16.30 1.20 -40.15
C ARG A 29 -15.83 0.15 -39.12
N ASP A 30 -14.58 -0.30 -39.25
CA ASP A 30 -13.91 -1.27 -38.36
C ASP A 30 -12.66 -0.65 -37.69
N ALA A 31 -12.76 0.62 -37.24
CA ALA A 31 -11.67 1.25 -36.52
C ALA A 31 -11.54 0.71 -35.09
N ASP A 32 -10.34 0.25 -34.75
CA ASP A 32 -9.95 -0.08 -33.39
C ASP A 32 -8.86 0.90 -32.91
N LEU A 33 -9.07 1.48 -31.73
CA LEU A 33 -8.16 2.47 -31.15
C LEU A 33 -7.58 1.90 -29.86
N GLU A 34 -6.36 1.37 -29.95
CA GLU A 34 -5.61 0.86 -28.82
C GLU A 34 -4.60 1.90 -28.32
N LEU A 35 -4.57 2.13 -27.00
CA LEU A 35 -3.53 2.91 -26.35
C LEU A 35 -2.29 2.03 -26.14
N LYS A 36 -1.22 2.30 -26.88
CA LYS A 36 0.06 1.58 -26.77
C LYS A 36 1.05 2.31 -25.86
N ASP A 37 1.95 1.53 -25.27
CA ASP A 37 3.04 1.96 -24.40
C ASP A 37 2.62 2.48 -23.02
N THR A 38 2.33 3.79 -22.89
CA THR A 38 2.17 4.42 -21.57
C THR A 38 1.30 5.68 -21.59
N ILE A 39 0.53 5.86 -20.52
CA ILE A 39 -0.17 7.12 -20.19
C ILE A 39 0.51 7.72 -18.97
N ILE A 40 0.92 8.99 -19.08
CA ILE A 40 1.46 9.75 -17.97
C ILE A 40 0.46 10.83 -17.60
N ALA A 41 -0.13 10.70 -16.41
CA ALA A 41 -1.01 11.72 -15.85
C ALA A 41 -0.21 12.55 -14.84
N SER A 42 -0.10 13.86 -15.06
CA SER A 42 0.43 14.78 -14.06
C SER A 42 -0.55 14.93 -12.90
N THR A 43 -0.04 15.01 -11.67
CA THR A 43 -0.84 15.13 -10.46
C THR A 43 -0.40 16.32 -9.62
N THR A 44 -1.37 16.97 -8.97
CA THR A 44 -1.12 17.94 -7.91
C THR A 44 -1.81 17.43 -6.66
N THR A 45 -1.01 17.06 -5.65
CA THR A 45 -1.51 16.49 -4.40
C THR A 45 -1.29 17.50 -3.29
N THR A 46 -2.38 17.93 -2.67
CA THR A 46 -2.33 18.83 -1.52
C THR A 46 -2.57 18.03 -0.24
N VAL A 47 -1.62 18.08 0.69
CA VAL A 47 -1.68 17.32 1.95
C VAL A 47 -1.41 18.23 3.14
N THR A 48 -2.06 17.95 4.27
CA THR A 48 -1.70 18.55 5.55
C THR A 48 -0.87 17.56 6.35
N LEU A 49 0.30 17.99 6.82
CA LEU A 49 1.18 17.21 7.68
C LEU A 49 0.60 17.19 9.09
N THR A 50 -0.03 16.08 9.46
CA THR A 50 -0.71 15.96 10.76
C THR A 50 0.18 15.27 11.79
N SER A 51 -0.28 15.15 13.04
CA SER A 51 0.39 14.32 14.03
C SER A 51 0.52 12.86 13.57
N ASN A 52 -0.42 12.38 12.75
CA ASN A 52 -0.31 11.09 12.09
C ASN A 52 0.84 11.06 11.09
N THR A 53 1.02 12.12 10.31
CA THR A 53 2.15 12.23 9.38
C THR A 53 3.49 12.18 10.12
N LEU A 54 3.65 12.95 11.19
CA LEU A 54 4.85 12.88 12.03
C LEU A 54 5.10 11.47 12.56
N ARG A 55 4.06 10.84 13.10
CA ARG A 55 4.15 9.51 13.69
C ARG A 55 4.51 8.41 12.70
N TYR A 56 4.10 8.50 11.43
CA TYR A 56 4.35 7.42 10.45
C TYR A 56 5.41 7.73 9.43
N ALA A 57 5.42 8.94 8.88
CA ALA A 57 6.39 9.31 7.87
C ALA A 57 7.73 9.70 8.49
N PHE A 58 7.72 10.24 9.72
CA PHE A 58 8.91 10.77 10.40
C PHE A 58 9.02 10.34 11.87
N PRO A 59 8.84 9.04 12.18
CA PRO A 59 8.77 8.55 13.57
C PRO A 59 10.05 8.85 14.36
N HIS A 60 11.20 8.92 13.67
CA HIS A 60 12.52 9.21 14.22
C HIS A 60 12.66 10.65 14.72
N LEU A 61 11.75 11.55 14.35
CA LEU A 61 11.75 12.91 14.90
C LEU A 61 11.21 12.96 16.33
N ASN A 62 10.68 11.87 16.86
CA ASN A 62 10.45 11.72 18.30
C ASN A 62 11.68 11.04 18.94
N SER A 63 12.05 11.48 20.14
CA SER A 63 13.17 10.90 20.89
C SER A 63 13.01 9.40 21.19
N ASP A 64 11.79 8.87 21.19
CA ASP A 64 11.53 7.43 21.35
C ASP A 64 11.80 6.62 20.08
N GLY A 65 12.08 7.27 18.94
CA GLY A 65 12.27 6.64 17.63
C GLY A 65 11.02 5.96 17.05
N ASN A 66 9.92 5.97 17.81
CA ASN A 66 8.71 5.18 17.60
C ASN A 66 7.48 6.09 17.52
N GLY A 67 7.67 7.33 17.04
CA GLY A 67 6.59 8.28 16.74
C GLY A 67 5.76 8.68 17.97
N GLY A 68 6.36 8.68 19.16
CA GLY A 68 5.70 9.10 20.40
C GLY A 68 4.76 8.05 21.00
N THR A 69 4.90 6.77 20.61
CA THR A 69 4.01 5.68 21.07
C THR A 69 4.34 5.18 22.46
N GLN A 70 5.59 5.36 22.89
CA GLN A 70 6.09 4.93 24.19
C GLN A 70 6.41 6.13 25.11
N GLY A 71 5.99 7.33 24.71
CA GLY A 71 6.38 8.59 25.33
C GLY A 71 7.39 9.33 24.45
N GLY A 72 8.23 10.19 25.04
CA GLY A 72 9.26 10.92 24.31
C GLY A 72 8.84 12.30 23.83
N VAL A 73 9.84 13.06 23.39
CA VAL A 73 9.74 14.48 23.05
C VAL A 73 9.92 14.63 21.54
N TRP A 74 9.00 15.35 20.90
CA TRP A 74 9.11 15.69 19.49
C TRP A 74 10.19 16.74 19.26
N SER A 75 11.01 16.54 18.23
CA SER A 75 12.07 17.48 17.86
C SER A 75 11.49 18.83 17.40
N PRO A 76 12.31 19.90 17.42
CA PRO A 76 11.92 21.19 16.85
C PRO A 76 11.50 21.10 15.38
N LEU A 77 12.11 20.20 14.60
CA LEU A 77 11.73 19.95 13.20
C LEU A 77 10.33 19.36 13.10
N ALA A 78 9.98 18.39 13.95
CA ALA A 78 8.62 17.85 14.00
C ALA A 78 7.58 18.94 14.32
N ALA A 79 7.87 19.81 15.29
CA ALA A 79 6.98 20.92 15.62
C ALA A 79 6.78 21.90 14.46
N ARG A 80 7.84 22.18 13.68
CA ARG A 80 7.79 23.07 12.52
C ARG A 80 6.95 22.51 11.38
N ILE A 81 7.04 21.20 11.12
CA ILE A 81 6.30 20.57 10.01
C ILE A 81 4.86 20.19 10.39
N LEU A 82 4.52 20.10 11.68
CA LEU A 82 3.16 19.82 12.12
C LEU A 82 2.17 20.91 11.69
N GLY A 83 1.02 20.47 11.16
CA GLY A 83 -0.06 21.33 10.70
C GLY A 83 0.19 21.99 9.34
N GLN A 84 1.37 21.81 8.75
CA GLN A 84 1.73 22.50 7.51
C GLN A 84 1.06 21.85 6.30
N LYS A 85 0.61 22.69 5.37
CA LYS A 85 -0.02 22.26 4.12
C LYS A 85 1.02 22.26 3.02
N LEU A 86 1.30 21.10 2.43
CA LEU A 86 2.21 20.95 1.30
C LEU A 86 1.43 20.74 0.00
N VAL A 87 1.92 21.34 -1.07
CA VAL A 87 1.47 21.08 -2.44
C VAL A 87 2.58 20.33 -3.17
N MET A 88 2.34 19.07 -3.46
CA MET A 88 3.28 18.16 -4.13
C MET A 88 2.87 18.01 -5.59
N HIS A 89 3.85 18.10 -6.48
CA HIS A 89 3.65 17.93 -7.91
C HIS A 89 4.22 16.57 -8.30
N GLY A 90 3.48 15.82 -9.11
CA GLY A 90 3.80 14.43 -9.37
C GLY A 90 3.29 13.94 -10.71
N SER A 91 3.44 12.64 -10.89
CA SER A 91 2.93 11.94 -12.05
C SER A 91 2.54 10.51 -11.69
N VAL A 92 1.49 10.01 -12.32
CA VAL A 92 1.13 8.60 -12.34
C VAL A 92 1.32 8.08 -13.75
N THR A 93 2.19 7.08 -13.91
CA THR A 93 2.43 6.40 -15.18
C THR A 93 1.71 5.06 -15.20
N PHE A 94 0.83 4.88 -16.18
CA PHE A 94 0.18 3.62 -16.50
C PHE A 94 0.88 3.01 -17.71
N GLY A 95 1.15 1.71 -17.70
CA GLY A 95 1.67 0.96 -18.85
C GLY A 95 0.91 -0.34 -19.05
N TRP A 96 0.66 -0.70 -20.30
CA TRP A 96 -0.15 -1.84 -20.71
C TRP A 96 0.70 -3.04 -21.13
N ASP A 97 0.11 -4.22 -21.06
CA ASP A 97 0.63 -5.44 -21.68
C ASP A 97 -0.02 -5.67 -23.03
N ASP A 98 0.77 -5.59 -24.08
CA ASP A 98 0.35 -5.75 -25.47
C ASP A 98 -0.35 -7.09 -25.72
N SER A 99 -0.12 -8.11 -24.88
CA SER A 99 -0.70 -9.44 -25.05
C SER A 99 -2.01 -9.69 -24.30
N SER A 100 -2.30 -8.92 -23.24
CA SER A 100 -3.47 -9.16 -22.38
C SER A 100 -4.37 -7.94 -22.16
N ASP A 101 -3.99 -6.81 -22.76
CA ASP A 101 -4.69 -5.52 -22.73
C ASP A 101 -4.99 -5.01 -21.31
N LYS A 102 -4.11 -5.38 -20.38
CA LYS A 102 -4.19 -5.05 -18.95
C LYS A 102 -3.07 -4.12 -18.55
N VAL A 103 -3.37 -3.21 -17.63
CA VAL A 103 -2.36 -2.37 -16.97
C VAL A 103 -1.38 -3.28 -16.21
N MET A 104 -0.12 -3.32 -16.64
CA MET A 104 0.96 -4.05 -15.99
C MET A 104 1.93 -3.16 -15.23
N ARG A 105 1.94 -1.85 -15.51
CA ARG A 105 2.75 -0.88 -14.77
C ARG A 105 1.86 0.22 -14.23
N LEU A 106 1.97 0.45 -12.92
CA LEU A 106 1.41 1.61 -12.24
C LEU A 106 2.52 2.21 -11.37
N GLU A 107 3.05 3.35 -11.78
CA GLU A 107 4.11 4.04 -11.04
C GLU A 107 3.66 5.43 -10.64
N SER A 108 3.69 5.71 -9.33
CA SER A 108 3.37 7.04 -8.78
C SER A 108 4.64 7.68 -8.23
N ARG A 109 4.83 8.96 -8.53
CA ARG A 109 5.90 9.81 -8.00
C ARG A 109 5.32 11.15 -7.61
N ALA A 110 5.75 11.72 -6.49
CA ALA A 110 5.40 13.08 -6.12
C ALA A 110 6.57 13.76 -5.40
N ASP A 111 6.86 15.01 -5.76
CA ASP A 111 7.94 15.79 -5.14
C ASP A 111 7.48 16.35 -3.79
N ILE A 112 7.91 15.72 -2.71
CA ILE A 112 7.76 16.23 -1.34
C ILE A 112 9.01 17.01 -0.89
N LEU A 113 10.15 16.84 -1.56
CA LEU A 113 11.40 17.50 -1.24
C LEU A 113 11.30 19.02 -1.41
N SER A 114 10.83 19.49 -2.57
CA SER A 114 10.72 20.92 -2.87
C SER A 114 9.81 21.67 -1.89
N PRO A 115 8.58 21.20 -1.59
CA PRO A 115 7.74 21.89 -0.60
C PRO A 115 8.31 21.79 0.83
N MET A 116 9.01 20.70 1.20
CA MET A 116 9.69 20.61 2.50
C MET A 116 10.88 21.58 2.60
N LEU A 117 11.66 21.76 1.53
CA LEU A 117 12.76 22.72 1.49
C LEU A 117 12.25 24.16 1.61
N LYS A 118 11.13 24.48 0.93
CA LYS A 118 10.48 25.78 1.09
C LYS A 118 9.99 26.02 2.52
N LEU A 119 9.45 24.98 3.16
CA LEU A 119 8.95 25.06 4.53
C LEU A 119 10.07 25.21 5.56
N LEU A 120 11.16 24.45 5.41
CA LEU A 120 12.24 24.39 6.40
C LEU A 120 13.34 25.42 6.15
N GLY A 121 13.50 25.91 4.91
CA GLY A 121 14.49 26.93 4.56
C GLY A 121 15.95 26.48 4.60
N SER A 122 16.21 25.21 4.93
CA SER A 122 17.55 24.64 5.05
C SER A 122 17.59 23.22 4.46
N LEU A 123 18.59 22.96 3.62
CA LEU A 123 18.82 21.62 3.07
C LEU A 123 19.29 20.65 4.15
N GLU A 124 20.01 21.13 5.17
CA GLU A 124 20.45 20.33 6.32
C GLU A 124 19.23 19.84 7.11
N ASP A 125 18.30 20.74 7.45
CA ASP A 125 17.06 20.40 8.14
C ASP A 125 16.23 19.39 7.34
N VAL A 126 16.12 19.59 6.02
CA VAL A 126 15.42 18.67 5.12
C VAL A 126 16.10 17.30 5.12
N SER A 127 17.44 17.26 5.02
CA SER A 127 18.20 16.02 5.08
C SER A 127 17.94 15.29 6.39
N SER A 128 17.95 15.99 7.54
CA SER A 128 17.64 15.40 8.85
C SER A 128 16.20 14.88 8.94
N VAL A 129 15.23 15.56 8.33
CA VAL A 129 13.84 15.08 8.25
C VAL A 129 13.76 13.78 7.45
N PHE A 130 14.53 13.62 6.38
CA PHE A 130 14.47 12.42 5.51
C PHE A 130 15.43 11.29 5.87
N ASP A 131 16.46 11.51 6.70
CA ASP A 131 17.54 10.56 6.99
C ASP A 131 17.04 9.18 7.48
N ASN A 132 15.95 9.16 8.26
CA ASN A 132 15.31 7.93 8.74
C ASN A 132 13.77 7.94 8.51
N ALA A 133 13.33 8.71 7.51
CA ALA A 133 11.91 8.81 7.17
C ALA A 133 11.38 7.52 6.54
N MET A 134 10.10 7.24 6.79
CA MET A 134 9.39 6.10 6.19
C MET A 134 8.89 6.39 4.77
N ILE A 135 9.19 7.59 4.27
CA ILE A 135 8.87 8.03 2.92
C ILE A 135 10.13 8.61 2.28
N THR A 136 10.29 8.40 0.99
CA THR A 136 11.39 9.01 0.23
C THR A 136 11.07 10.46 -0.12
N PRO A 137 12.08 11.27 -0.51
CA PRO A 137 11.87 12.59 -1.09
C PRO A 137 10.99 12.62 -2.37
N ALA A 138 10.81 11.46 -3.02
CA ALA A 138 9.88 11.25 -4.13
C ALA A 138 8.47 10.78 -3.67
N CYS A 139 8.18 10.92 -2.38
CA CYS A 139 6.94 10.52 -1.72
C CYS A 139 6.58 9.05 -1.94
N GLN A 140 7.58 8.17 -2.02
CA GLN A 140 7.38 6.73 -2.12
C GLN A 140 7.48 6.09 -0.73
N PHE A 141 6.63 5.10 -0.47
CA PHE A 141 6.66 4.33 0.78
C PHE A 141 7.88 3.40 0.86
N CYS A 142 8.35 3.12 2.08
CA CYS A 142 9.49 2.25 2.33
C CYS A 142 9.40 0.87 1.65
N SER A 143 10.55 0.41 1.20
CA SER A 143 10.78 -0.94 0.72
C SER A 143 12.01 -1.52 1.40
N VAL A 144 11.99 -2.79 1.76
CA VAL A 144 13.14 -3.51 2.32
C VAL A 144 13.71 -4.46 1.28
N HIS A 145 15.04 -4.54 1.25
CA HIS A 145 15.78 -5.51 0.44
C HIS A 145 16.15 -6.69 1.32
N ILE A 146 15.82 -7.89 0.86
CA ILE A 146 16.15 -9.14 1.55
C ILE A 146 16.98 -10.00 0.60
N VAL A 147 18.07 -10.52 1.14
CA VAL A 147 19.08 -11.30 0.42
C VAL A 147 18.94 -12.78 0.83
N ASP A 148 19.11 -13.69 -0.13
CA ASP A 148 19.14 -15.16 0.09
C ASP A 148 17.86 -15.76 0.70
N VAL A 149 16.72 -15.19 0.33
CA VAL A 149 15.38 -15.64 0.76
C VAL A 149 14.55 -16.03 -0.45
N GLN A 150 13.89 -17.19 -0.37
CA GLN A 150 12.98 -17.64 -1.41
C GLN A 150 11.65 -16.90 -1.33
N LEU A 151 11.01 -16.72 -2.48
CA LEU A 151 9.70 -16.06 -2.57
C LEU A 151 8.64 -16.77 -1.71
N GLU A 152 8.70 -18.09 -1.66
CA GLU A 152 7.80 -18.93 -0.87
C GLU A 152 7.92 -18.65 0.62
N GLU A 153 9.13 -18.41 1.11
CA GLU A 153 9.36 -18.06 2.52
C GLU A 153 8.74 -16.69 2.82
N VAL A 154 8.90 -15.71 1.93
CA VAL A 154 8.26 -14.39 2.05
C VAL A 154 6.74 -14.53 2.04
N LEU A 155 6.17 -15.26 1.09
CA LEU A 155 4.71 -15.46 0.99
C LEU A 155 4.18 -16.24 2.18
N GLN A 156 4.91 -17.23 2.69
CA GLN A 156 4.53 -17.94 3.91
C GLN A 156 4.51 -17.00 5.11
N ALA A 157 5.45 -16.06 5.21
CA ALA A 157 5.44 -15.05 6.27
C ALA A 157 4.20 -14.15 6.13
N VAL A 158 3.93 -13.60 4.93
CA VAL A 158 2.93 -12.53 4.76
C VAL A 158 1.50 -12.97 4.46
N ALA A 159 1.29 -14.21 4.03
CA ALA A 159 0.03 -14.68 3.49
C ALA A 159 -0.47 -15.91 4.29
N LYS A 160 -1.29 -15.66 5.33
CA LYS A 160 -1.80 -16.69 6.25
C LYS A 160 -3.26 -17.04 5.98
N VAL A 161 -3.53 -18.17 5.34
CA VAL A 161 -4.91 -18.65 5.08
C VAL A 161 -5.59 -19.17 6.35
N LYS A 162 -4.88 -19.96 7.15
CA LYS A 162 -5.46 -20.62 8.33
C LYS A 162 -5.56 -19.64 9.50
N THR A 163 -6.71 -19.60 10.16
CA THR A 163 -6.96 -18.76 11.34
C THR A 163 -5.87 -18.88 12.40
N ARG A 164 -5.41 -20.10 12.71
CA ARG A 164 -4.33 -20.32 13.69
C ARG A 164 -3.05 -19.57 13.31
N ASP A 165 -2.63 -19.68 12.05
CA ASP A 165 -1.38 -19.09 11.60
C ASP A 165 -1.53 -17.57 11.46
N ALA A 166 -2.73 -17.09 11.08
CA ALA A 166 -3.07 -15.67 11.07
C ALA A 166 -3.08 -15.06 12.48
N ARG A 167 -3.58 -15.78 13.50
CA ARG A 167 -3.54 -15.35 14.90
C ARG A 167 -2.11 -15.24 15.41
N ARG A 168 -1.27 -16.24 15.17
CA ARG A 168 0.14 -16.20 15.56
C ARG A 168 0.84 -14.99 14.93
N ALA A 169 0.61 -14.78 13.64
CA ALA A 169 1.15 -13.64 12.90
C ALA A 169 0.67 -12.29 13.46
N MET A 170 -0.63 -12.11 13.62
CA MET A 170 -1.22 -10.86 14.10
C MET A 170 -0.89 -10.57 15.57
N SER A 171 -0.78 -11.61 16.40
CA SER A 171 -0.35 -11.48 17.79
C SER A 171 1.10 -11.03 17.89
N TYR A 172 1.97 -11.52 17.01
CA TYR A 172 3.36 -11.05 16.92
C TYR A 172 3.41 -9.60 16.45
N LEU A 173 2.66 -9.28 15.38
CA LEU A 173 2.67 -7.96 14.73
C LEU A 173 2.03 -6.83 15.53
N HIS A 174 1.03 -7.14 16.35
CA HIS A 174 0.24 -6.12 17.04
C HIS A 174 0.30 -6.23 18.55
N ALA A 175 1.08 -7.19 19.08
CA ALA A 175 1.35 -7.35 20.51
C ALA A 175 0.09 -7.18 21.38
N ASP A 176 0.07 -6.19 22.28
CA ASP A 176 -1.01 -5.89 23.22
C ASP A 176 -2.28 -5.34 22.56
N GLU A 177 -2.18 -4.82 21.33
CA GLU A 177 -3.30 -4.31 20.55
C GLU A 177 -4.08 -5.43 19.85
N PHE A 178 -3.50 -6.61 19.65
CA PHE A 178 -4.20 -7.74 19.07
C PHE A 178 -5.27 -8.28 20.02
N VAL A 179 -6.49 -8.46 19.51
CA VAL A 179 -7.54 -9.20 20.22
C VAL A 179 -7.76 -10.55 19.55
N ASP A 180 -8.20 -10.53 18.29
CA ASP A 180 -8.40 -11.74 17.52
C ASP A 180 -8.39 -11.49 16.01
N THR A 181 -8.19 -12.54 15.24
CA THR A 181 -8.42 -12.59 13.80
C THR A 181 -8.98 -13.94 13.40
N GLN A 182 -9.86 -13.96 12.41
CA GLN A 182 -10.47 -15.15 11.87
C GLN A 182 -10.54 -15.09 10.35
N THR A 183 -10.13 -16.18 9.70
CA THR A 183 -10.48 -16.43 8.30
C THR A 183 -11.92 -16.92 8.27
N LEU A 184 -12.82 -16.07 7.76
CA LEU A 184 -14.25 -16.34 7.67
C LEU A 184 -14.60 -17.22 6.47
N LEU A 185 -13.90 -17.02 5.36
CA LEU A 185 -14.11 -17.76 4.13
C LEU A 185 -12.79 -17.90 3.38
N ALA A 186 -12.46 -19.12 2.93
CA ALA A 186 -11.44 -19.35 1.91
C ALA A 186 -12.16 -19.69 0.61
N PHE A 187 -11.88 -18.94 -0.45
CA PHE A 187 -12.49 -19.23 -1.76
C PHE A 187 -11.85 -20.48 -2.37
N PRO A 188 -12.64 -21.33 -3.05
CA PRO A 188 -12.09 -22.48 -3.76
C PRO A 188 -11.02 -22.07 -4.77
N THR A 189 -9.92 -22.81 -4.79
CA THR A 189 -8.89 -22.73 -5.83
C THR A 189 -9.08 -23.89 -6.80
N SER A 190 -8.94 -23.64 -8.11
CA SER A 190 -8.97 -24.71 -9.11
C SER A 190 -7.72 -25.61 -8.94
N ALA A 191 -7.96 -26.88 -8.59
CA ALA A 191 -7.04 -28.04 -8.58
C ALA A 191 -6.33 -28.43 -7.24
N GLU A 192 -6.83 -29.54 -6.69
CA GLU A 192 -6.14 -30.78 -6.21
C GLU A 192 -4.84 -30.79 -5.38
N HIS A 193 -4.21 -29.67 -5.02
CA HIS A 193 -2.96 -29.71 -4.25
C HIS A 193 -3.13 -29.58 -2.73
N LYS A 194 -2.54 -30.53 -1.98
CA LYS A 194 -2.52 -30.63 -0.50
C LYS A 194 -1.53 -29.66 0.20
N THR A 195 -0.83 -28.81 -0.55
CA THR A 195 0.11 -27.78 -0.05
C THR A 195 -0.28 -26.44 -0.64
N PRO A 196 0.04 -25.28 -0.02
CA PRO A 196 -0.51 -24.01 -0.47
C PRO A 196 0.04 -23.66 -1.87
N SER A 197 -0.78 -23.91 -2.90
CA SER A 197 -0.71 -23.27 -4.20
C SER A 197 -0.81 -21.77 -3.90
N TYR A 198 0.28 -21.02 -4.01
CA TYR A 198 0.45 -19.68 -3.44
C TYR A 198 -0.47 -18.59 -4.02
N SER A 199 -1.55 -18.97 -4.73
CA SER A 199 -2.67 -18.11 -5.11
C SER A 199 -3.90 -18.49 -4.31
N TYR A 200 -4.32 -17.65 -3.36
CA TYR A 200 -5.58 -17.82 -2.62
C TYR A 200 -6.31 -16.50 -2.45
N ARG A 201 -7.64 -16.59 -2.30
CA ARG A 201 -8.50 -15.48 -1.87
C ARG A 201 -9.20 -15.90 -0.60
N VAL A 202 -9.24 -15.02 0.40
CA VAL A 202 -9.94 -15.26 1.67
C VAL A 202 -10.63 -13.99 2.16
N ILE A 203 -11.75 -14.15 2.87
CA ILE A 203 -12.34 -13.08 3.69
C ILE A 203 -11.85 -13.27 5.12
N LYS A 204 -11.33 -12.21 5.72
CA LYS A 204 -10.91 -12.19 7.12
C LYS A 204 -11.66 -11.14 7.91
N TRP A 205 -11.80 -11.42 9.19
CA TRP A 205 -12.21 -10.47 10.20
C TRP A 205 -11.10 -10.36 11.25
N ALA A 206 -10.82 -9.15 11.72
CA ALA A 206 -9.85 -8.90 12.77
C ALA A 206 -10.38 -7.88 13.78
N LEU A 207 -10.04 -8.05 15.04
CA LEU A 207 -10.36 -7.14 16.14
C LEU A 207 -9.07 -6.66 16.79
N LEU A 208 -8.95 -5.36 16.90
CA LEU A 208 -7.78 -4.67 17.41
C LEU A 208 -8.23 -3.64 18.46
N LYS A 209 -7.48 -3.56 19.56
CA LYS A 209 -7.65 -2.51 20.57
C LYS A 209 -6.96 -1.24 20.04
N ALA A 210 -7.63 -0.10 20.06
CA ALA A 210 -6.94 1.17 19.81
C ALA A 210 -6.22 1.64 21.09
N ARG A 211 -4.99 2.14 20.96
CA ARG A 211 -4.32 2.84 22.07
C ARG A 211 -4.97 4.20 22.35
N ARG A 212 -5.60 4.30 23.53
CA ARG A 212 -6.20 5.49 24.20
C ARG A 212 -7.26 6.27 23.37
N ARG A 213 -8.41 6.52 24.02
CA ARG A 213 -9.58 7.33 23.60
C ARG A 213 -10.39 6.89 22.36
N ASP A 214 -9.90 5.94 21.55
CA ASP A 214 -10.50 5.59 20.24
C ASP A 214 -11.33 4.30 20.18
N GLY A 215 -11.55 3.63 21.32
CA GLY A 215 -12.34 2.39 21.42
C GLY A 215 -11.72 1.16 20.74
N GLN A 216 -12.37 0.00 20.84
CA GLN A 216 -11.95 -1.18 20.08
C GLN A 216 -12.47 -1.08 18.64
N LYS A 217 -11.76 -1.68 17.68
CA LYS A 217 -12.17 -1.65 16.28
C LYS A 217 -12.10 -3.00 15.60
N THR A 218 -13.15 -3.30 14.85
CA THR A 218 -13.18 -4.45 13.94
C THR A 218 -12.83 -4.05 12.52
N PHE A 219 -12.23 -4.99 11.82
CA PHE A 219 -11.93 -4.90 10.40
C PHE A 219 -12.46 -6.14 9.73
N CYS A 220 -13.04 -5.99 8.54
CA CYS A 220 -13.23 -7.14 7.68
C CYS A 220 -12.87 -6.75 6.25
N TYR A 221 -12.07 -7.63 5.66
CA TYR A 221 -11.34 -7.37 4.44
C TYR A 221 -11.22 -8.63 3.60
N LEU A 222 -11.16 -8.43 2.29
CA LEU A 222 -10.77 -9.45 1.33
C LEU A 222 -9.24 -9.42 1.22
N GLU A 223 -8.62 -10.56 1.46
CA GLU A 223 -7.19 -10.77 1.20
C GLU A 223 -7.01 -11.62 -0.05
N TYR A 224 -6.15 -11.14 -0.94
CA TYR A 224 -5.73 -11.84 -2.15
C TYR A 224 -4.21 -11.93 -2.17
N ALA A 225 -3.69 -13.14 -2.06
CA ALA A 225 -2.25 -13.41 -2.15
C ALA A 225 -1.97 -14.32 -3.34
N GLY A 226 -0.82 -14.10 -3.98
CA GLY A 226 -0.49 -14.73 -5.26
C GLY A 226 1.01 -14.78 -5.50
N LYS A 227 1.47 -15.89 -6.09
CA LYS A 227 2.74 -15.96 -6.81
C LYS A 227 2.49 -15.78 -8.30
N ARG A 228 3.37 -15.05 -8.98
CA ARG A 228 3.31 -14.93 -10.45
C ARG A 228 3.59 -16.29 -11.10
N LYS A 229 2.80 -16.64 -12.12
CA LYS A 229 3.07 -17.83 -12.94
C LYS A 229 4.38 -17.66 -13.73
N PRO A 230 5.16 -18.73 -13.94
CA PRO A 230 6.46 -18.66 -14.63
C PRO A 230 6.40 -18.09 -16.05
N HIS A 231 5.28 -18.27 -16.76
CA HIS A 231 5.10 -17.89 -18.17
C HIS A 231 4.37 -16.56 -18.38
N ALA A 232 4.06 -15.80 -17.32
CA ALA A 232 3.47 -14.47 -17.44
C ALA A 232 4.58 -13.42 -17.70
N ALA A 233 4.25 -12.39 -18.48
CA ALA A 233 5.12 -11.34 -19.02
C ALA A 233 6.17 -10.72 -18.05
N VAL A 234 7.08 -9.92 -18.62
CA VAL A 234 8.29 -9.30 -18.00
C VAL A 234 7.96 -8.30 -16.89
N SER A 235 7.32 -8.75 -15.81
CA SER A 235 7.18 -7.96 -14.58
C SER A 235 8.37 -8.23 -13.65
N SER A 236 8.77 -7.25 -12.88
CA SER A 236 9.68 -7.50 -11.75
C SER A 236 8.93 -8.06 -10.54
N VAL A 237 7.59 -7.95 -10.51
CA VAL A 237 6.75 -8.49 -9.43
C VAL A 237 6.64 -10.00 -9.56
N VAL A 238 7.08 -10.70 -8.52
CA VAL A 238 7.11 -12.17 -8.46
C VAL A 238 6.09 -12.73 -7.47
N GLY A 239 5.63 -11.93 -6.49
CA GLY A 239 4.52 -12.29 -5.63
C GLY A 239 3.88 -11.08 -4.93
N PHE A 240 2.71 -11.29 -4.34
CA PHE A 240 1.95 -10.24 -3.67
C PHE A 240 1.03 -10.78 -2.57
N CYS A 241 0.66 -9.91 -1.64
CA CYS A 241 -0.43 -10.09 -0.69
C CYS A 241 -1.16 -8.75 -0.56
N VAL A 242 -2.42 -8.69 -0.97
CA VAL A 242 -3.23 -7.45 -1.00
C VAL A 242 -4.44 -7.64 -0.10
N GLN A 243 -4.75 -6.66 0.72
CA GLN A 243 -5.95 -6.62 1.55
C GLN A 243 -6.76 -5.38 1.21
N GLY A 244 -8.06 -5.54 0.98
CA GLY A 244 -9.00 -4.44 0.77
C GLY A 244 -10.18 -4.57 1.71
N ALA A 245 -10.58 -3.49 2.39
CA ALA A 245 -11.77 -3.53 3.22
C ALA A 245 -13.01 -3.83 2.38
N ILE A 246 -13.94 -4.58 2.96
CA ILE A 246 -15.22 -4.89 2.35
C ILE A 246 -16.34 -4.53 3.32
N ALA A 247 -17.47 -4.06 2.78
CA ALA A 247 -18.70 -3.91 3.54
C ALA A 247 -19.55 -5.18 3.36
N ARG A 248 -19.69 -5.98 4.42
CA ARG A 248 -20.49 -7.21 4.46
C ARG A 248 -21.39 -7.20 5.69
N GLY A 249 -22.18 -6.13 5.85
CA GLY A 249 -22.95 -5.90 7.08
C GLY A 249 -23.99 -6.98 7.39
N ARG A 250 -24.46 -7.72 6.37
CA ARG A 250 -25.39 -8.84 6.54
C ARG A 250 -24.68 -10.09 7.08
N GLU A 251 -23.50 -10.41 6.54
CA GLU A 251 -22.75 -11.63 6.88
C GLU A 251 -21.81 -11.42 8.07
N VAL A 252 -21.32 -10.21 8.25
CA VAL A 252 -20.39 -9.78 9.31
C VAL A 252 -20.99 -8.55 9.98
N PRO A 253 -21.82 -8.73 11.02
CA PRO A 253 -22.50 -7.63 11.68
C PRO A 253 -21.51 -6.66 12.31
N THR A 254 -21.94 -5.40 12.46
CA THR A 254 -21.19 -4.43 13.25
C THR A 254 -21.32 -4.77 14.73
N LEU A 255 -20.29 -4.42 15.51
CA LEU A 255 -20.27 -4.59 16.96
C LEU A 255 -20.42 -3.25 17.68
N GLU A 256 -21.07 -2.28 17.02
CA GLU A 256 -21.25 -0.92 17.55
C GLU A 256 -22.08 -0.91 18.85
N GLY A 257 -23.03 -1.85 19.00
CA GLY A 257 -23.76 -2.04 20.26
C GLY A 257 -22.90 -2.51 21.44
N TYR A 258 -21.63 -2.84 21.21
CA TYR A 258 -20.63 -3.20 22.22
C TYR A 258 -19.50 -2.17 22.32
N ASP A 259 -19.70 -0.95 21.81
CA ASP A 259 -18.66 0.10 21.70
C ASP A 259 -17.44 -0.31 20.85
N ILE A 260 -17.66 -1.23 19.90
CA ILE A 260 -16.62 -1.68 18.97
C ILE A 260 -16.95 -1.16 17.57
N LEU A 261 -16.21 -0.14 17.13
CA LEU A 261 -16.46 0.52 15.85
C LEU A 261 -15.92 -0.30 14.67
N ARG A 262 -16.58 -0.21 13.51
CA ARG A 262 -16.05 -0.79 12.26
C ARG A 262 -14.99 0.16 11.68
N GLY A 263 -13.74 -0.28 11.65
CA GLY A 263 -12.67 0.46 11.00
C GLY A 263 -12.71 0.36 9.48
N GLN A 264 -12.21 1.39 8.79
CA GLN A 264 -12.07 1.42 7.34
C GLN A 264 -10.60 1.58 6.93
N PHE A 265 -10.11 0.66 6.09
CA PHE A 265 -8.86 0.82 5.36
C PHE A 265 -9.18 0.71 3.87
N VAL A 266 -8.69 1.64 3.04
CA VAL A 266 -9.00 1.61 1.60
C VAL A 266 -8.29 0.42 0.96
N ARG A 267 -7.00 0.23 1.25
CA ARG A 267 -6.20 -0.91 0.76
C ARG A 267 -4.86 -1.01 1.48
N THR A 268 -4.40 -2.22 1.77
CA THR A 268 -2.99 -2.49 2.09
C THR A 268 -2.44 -3.52 1.11
N SER A 269 -1.14 -3.49 0.81
CA SER A 269 -0.51 -4.48 -0.04
C SER A 269 0.96 -4.66 0.25
N ILE A 270 1.44 -5.89 0.11
CA ILE A 270 2.85 -6.26 0.08
C ILE A 270 3.14 -6.78 -1.32
N LEU A 271 4.13 -6.19 -1.97
CA LEU A 271 4.62 -6.55 -3.30
C LEU A 271 6.04 -7.09 -3.16
N VAL A 272 6.29 -8.28 -3.70
CA VAL A 272 7.61 -8.90 -3.75
C VAL A 272 8.12 -8.79 -5.18
N THR A 273 9.25 -8.11 -5.36
CA THR A 273 9.87 -7.85 -6.66
C THR A 273 11.26 -8.46 -6.72
N LYS A 274 11.61 -9.10 -7.85
CA LYS A 274 12.96 -9.62 -8.11
C LYS A 274 13.83 -8.50 -8.68
N ARG A 275 15.04 -8.33 -8.15
CA ARG A 275 16.03 -7.39 -8.69
C ARG A 275 16.96 -8.11 -9.68
N HIS A 276 17.70 -7.30 -10.45
CA HIS A 276 18.61 -7.78 -11.50
C HIS A 276 19.78 -8.63 -10.96
N GLN A 277 20.12 -8.46 -9.68
CA GLN A 277 21.05 -9.33 -8.96
C GLN A 277 20.30 -10.61 -8.53
N PHE A 278 20.77 -11.75 -9.02
CA PHE A 278 20.29 -13.06 -8.56
C PHE A 278 20.47 -13.12 -7.04
N ASN A 279 19.38 -13.39 -6.31
CA ASN A 279 19.27 -13.52 -4.83
C ASN A 279 18.75 -12.31 -4.04
N ILE A 280 18.38 -11.19 -4.69
CA ILE A 280 17.75 -10.07 -3.95
C ILE A 280 16.27 -9.96 -4.29
N LEU A 281 15.43 -10.09 -3.25
CA LEU A 281 14.02 -9.73 -3.27
C LEU A 281 13.83 -8.35 -2.65
N LYS A 282 13.14 -7.46 -3.36
CA LYS A 282 12.68 -6.18 -2.83
C LYS A 282 11.22 -6.32 -2.42
N ILE A 283 10.94 -6.12 -1.15
CA ILE A 283 9.60 -6.14 -0.56
C ILE A 283 9.14 -4.69 -0.40
N THR A 284 8.00 -4.37 -1.01
CA THR A 284 7.39 -3.03 -0.94
C THR A 284 6.02 -3.17 -0.30
N ALA A 285 5.78 -2.46 0.79
CA ALA A 285 4.47 -2.36 1.40
C ALA A 285 3.84 -1.05 0.95
N VAL A 286 2.54 -1.08 0.74
CA VAL A 286 1.72 0.08 0.41
C VAL A 286 0.51 0.04 1.32
N ALA A 287 0.19 1.16 1.94
CA ALA A 287 -1.02 1.31 2.71
C ALA A 287 -1.73 2.59 2.28
N GLN A 288 -2.97 2.44 1.80
CA GLN A 288 -3.89 3.52 1.57
C GLN A 288 -4.94 3.48 2.68
N VAL A 289 -4.88 4.49 3.55
CA VAL A 289 -5.74 4.60 4.73
C VAL A 289 -6.62 5.83 4.57
N ASP A 290 -7.90 5.69 4.90
CA ASP A 290 -8.80 6.83 4.96
C ASP A 290 -8.50 7.64 6.23
N GLY A 291 -8.39 8.96 6.10
CA GLY A 291 -7.79 9.89 7.06
C GLY A 291 -8.55 10.05 8.38
N ALA A 292 -9.65 9.33 8.60
CA ALA A 292 -10.48 9.50 9.77
C ALA A 292 -10.04 8.68 11.00
N LEU A 293 -9.58 7.42 10.87
CA LEU A 293 -9.22 6.60 12.04
C LEU A 293 -8.23 5.49 11.66
N VAL A 294 -6.94 5.66 11.96
CA VAL A 294 -5.95 4.58 11.79
C VAL A 294 -5.72 3.90 13.13
N PRO A 295 -6.09 2.65 13.43
CA PRO A 295 -5.52 2.00 14.61
C PRO A 295 -4.01 1.83 14.50
N ALA A 296 -3.31 1.79 15.62
CA ALA A 296 -1.88 1.56 15.65
C ALA A 296 -1.44 0.23 14.98
N ALA A 297 -2.38 -0.69 14.84
CA ALA A 297 -2.31 -1.87 13.99
C ALA A 297 -2.25 -1.66 12.46
N VAL A 298 -2.32 -0.44 11.91
CA VAL A 298 -1.83 -0.13 10.55
C VAL A 298 -0.57 0.75 10.57
N ARG A 299 -0.26 1.31 11.74
CA ARG A 299 0.85 2.23 12.01
C ARG A 299 2.19 1.50 12.26
N LEU A 300 2.17 0.32 12.90
CA LEU A 300 3.34 -0.55 13.15
C LEU A 300 3.70 -1.43 11.93
N THR A 301 2.74 -1.57 11.02
CA THR A 301 2.56 -2.71 10.10
C THR A 301 3.33 -2.60 8.80
N MET A 302 4.22 -1.62 8.62
CA MET A 302 5.07 -1.54 7.42
C MET A 302 6.54 -1.75 7.78
N LYS A 303 7.05 -1.10 8.84
CA LYS A 303 8.42 -1.33 9.33
C LYS A 303 8.54 -2.68 10.05
N GLU A 304 7.60 -3.02 10.93
CA GLU A 304 7.63 -4.29 11.68
C GLU A 304 7.14 -5.46 10.83
N ILE A 305 6.23 -5.25 9.85
CA ILE A 305 5.99 -6.29 8.84
C ILE A 305 7.26 -6.55 8.02
N MET A 306 8.01 -5.53 7.63
CA MET A 306 9.17 -5.71 6.76
C MET A 306 10.42 -6.22 7.49
N LEU A 307 10.72 -5.71 8.69
CA LEU A 307 11.91 -6.05 9.47
C LEU A 307 11.64 -7.20 10.45
N ASP A 308 10.55 -7.15 11.22
CA ASP A 308 10.29 -8.14 12.28
C ASP A 308 9.48 -9.35 11.80
N PHE A 309 8.58 -9.18 10.84
CA PHE A 309 7.69 -10.26 10.40
C PHE A 309 8.20 -11.03 9.20
N VAL A 310 8.81 -10.35 8.23
CA VAL A 310 9.60 -11.05 7.21
C VAL A 310 10.93 -11.49 7.82
N GLY A 311 11.70 -10.63 8.50
CA GLY A 311 12.96 -11.03 9.13
C GLY A 311 12.79 -12.05 10.28
N GLY A 312 11.88 -11.82 11.22
CA GLY A 312 11.58 -12.76 12.32
C GLY A 312 10.82 -14.01 11.88
N GLY A 313 9.91 -13.91 10.91
CA GLY A 313 9.27 -15.09 10.30
C GLY A 313 10.27 -15.99 9.55
N LEU A 314 11.29 -15.40 8.92
CA LEU A 314 12.41 -16.15 8.33
C LEU A 314 13.30 -16.80 9.40
N LEU A 315 13.54 -16.12 10.53
CA LEU A 315 14.28 -16.70 11.66
C LEU A 315 13.51 -17.87 12.31
N GLU A 316 12.18 -17.84 12.35
CA GLU A 316 11.35 -18.99 12.79
C GLU A 316 11.40 -20.17 11.81
N LEU A 317 11.50 -19.91 10.49
CA LEU A 317 11.59 -20.94 9.46
C LEU A 317 13.00 -21.53 9.34
N ARG A 318 14.03 -20.73 9.65
CA ARG A 318 15.43 -21.12 9.72
C ARG A 318 15.96 -20.94 11.15
N PRO A 319 15.50 -21.76 12.12
CA PRO A 319 16.12 -21.75 13.43
C PRO A 319 17.59 -22.12 13.23
N THR A 320 18.50 -21.25 13.66
CA THR A 320 19.96 -21.46 13.55
C THR A 320 20.33 -22.89 13.92
N ALA A 321 20.92 -23.61 12.97
CA ALA A 321 21.60 -24.88 13.26
C ALA A 321 22.64 -24.59 14.35
N ARG A 322 22.48 -25.23 15.51
CA ARG A 322 23.59 -25.45 16.43
C ARG A 322 24.38 -26.66 15.94
#